data_AF-A0A4Y9F8Y0-F1
#
_entry.id   AF-A0A4Y9F8Y0-F1
#
_cell.length_a   1.000
_cell.length_b   1.000
_cell.length_c   1.000
_cell.angle_alpha   90.00
_cell.angle_beta   90.00
_cell.angle_gamma   90.00
#
_symmetry.space_group_name_H-M   'P 1'
#
loop_
_entity.id
_entity.type
_entity.pdbx_description
1 polymer ?
#
loop_
_entity_poly.entity_id
_entity_poly.type
_entity_poly.pdbx_seq_one_letter_code
_entity_poly.pdbx_strand_id
1 'polypeptide(L)'
;MVPTLKLVLLFWAFFGQVEALSSSSYRTLRYTHVVGQTDWYTCGAAAVATLLTYYYDDPATESEVLEVAVRETEASGKDPREGLTALSLKRYLQGRGYEVKAYRVDLEGLADYFRRGGLPVIGHVTKPQLHFLVIAGIVDPPGGGPAQVLLADPSWGRRIVPIEALVTEKGFSGVILLALPRSAAQMGRVRANQEAELSWALSRLRRLEALGGRWP
;
A
#
# COMPACT_ATOMS: atom_id res chain seq x y z
N MET A 1 26.73 11.47 -61.12
CA MET A 1 26.89 10.35 -60.17
C MET A 1 26.58 10.86 -58.77
N VAL A 2 25.52 10.31 -58.17
CA VAL A 2 25.00 10.57 -56.82
C VAL A 2 25.61 9.48 -55.90
N PRO A 3 25.58 9.54 -54.55
CA PRO A 3 26.00 10.56 -53.58
C PRO A 3 26.96 9.94 -52.51
N THR A 4 27.79 10.70 -51.79
CA THR A 4 28.52 10.15 -50.62
C THR A 4 28.56 11.05 -49.39
N LEU A 5 27.98 12.25 -49.43
CA LEU A 5 28.09 13.22 -48.33
C LEU A 5 26.77 13.54 -47.62
N LYS A 6 25.78 12.64 -47.68
CA LYS A 6 24.53 12.73 -46.88
C LYS A 6 24.43 11.68 -45.76
N LEU A 7 25.33 10.69 -45.72
CA LEU A 7 25.15 9.53 -44.83
C LEU A 7 25.72 9.73 -43.41
N VAL A 8 26.63 10.70 -43.20
CA VAL A 8 27.23 10.92 -41.87
C VAL A 8 26.41 11.88 -40.99
N LEU A 9 25.68 12.82 -41.59
CA LEU A 9 24.84 13.79 -40.86
C LEU A 9 23.49 13.23 -40.41
N LEU A 10 23.00 12.14 -41.02
CA LEU A 10 21.77 11.46 -40.61
C LEU A 10 21.98 10.49 -39.43
N PHE A 11 23.22 10.09 -39.14
CA PHE A 11 23.52 9.22 -38.00
C PHE A 11 23.58 9.97 -36.66
N TRP A 12 23.87 11.28 -36.67
CA TRP A 12 23.86 12.11 -35.46
C TRP A 12 22.48 12.69 -35.13
N ALA A 13 21.59 12.84 -36.12
CA ALA A 13 20.24 13.37 -35.88
C ALA A 13 19.26 12.34 -35.29
N PHE A 14 19.58 11.04 -35.34
CA PHE A 14 18.72 9.97 -34.79
C PHE A 14 19.07 9.55 -33.35
N PHE A 15 20.19 10.03 -32.80
CA PHE A 15 20.64 9.74 -31.43
C PHE A 15 20.45 10.92 -30.47
N GLY A 16 19.70 11.96 -30.86
CA GLY A 16 19.43 13.15 -30.05
C GLY A 16 18.13 13.12 -29.24
N GLN A 17 17.30 12.08 -29.42
CA GLN A 17 16.02 11.93 -28.71
C GLN A 17 15.84 10.50 -28.17
N VAL A 18 16.90 9.93 -27.60
CA VAL A 18 16.63 9.03 -26.46
C VAL A 18 16.35 9.99 -25.32
N GLU A 19 15.08 10.41 -25.17
CA GLU A 19 14.63 10.93 -23.89
C GLU A 19 15.17 9.97 -22.85
N ALA A 20 15.98 10.49 -21.91
CA ALA A 20 16.46 9.71 -20.81
C ALA A 20 15.21 9.22 -20.07
N LEU A 21 14.76 8.00 -20.41
CA LEU A 21 13.84 7.22 -19.61
C LEU A 21 14.55 7.15 -18.27
N SER A 22 14.19 8.04 -17.33
CA SER A 22 14.81 8.02 -16.01
C SER A 22 14.47 6.64 -15.48
N SER A 23 15.43 5.73 -15.46
CA SER A 23 15.20 4.36 -15.05
C SER A 23 15.03 4.41 -13.54
N SER A 24 13.79 4.65 -13.10
CA SER A 24 13.44 4.61 -11.70
C SER A 24 13.86 3.24 -11.16
N SER A 25 14.61 3.24 -10.06
CA SER A 25 15.05 2.00 -9.45
C SER A 25 13.83 1.14 -9.10
N TYR A 26 13.98 -0.19 -9.11
CA TYR A 26 12.90 -1.09 -8.67
C TYR A 26 12.36 -0.73 -7.28
N ARG A 27 13.25 -0.29 -6.37
CA ARG A 27 12.88 0.22 -5.04
C ARG A 27 11.95 1.44 -5.16
N THR A 28 12.30 2.43 -5.97
CA THR A 28 11.46 3.61 -6.19
C THR A 28 10.07 3.21 -6.71
N LEU A 29 10.00 2.28 -7.66
CA LEU A 29 8.74 1.85 -8.29
C LEU A 29 7.80 1.09 -7.35
N ARG A 30 8.33 0.21 -6.50
CA ARG A 30 7.50 -0.54 -5.54
C ARG A 30 7.02 0.34 -4.39
N TYR A 31 7.75 1.39 -4.02
CA TYR A 31 7.33 2.36 -2.99
C TYR A 31 6.47 3.51 -3.54
N THR A 32 6.11 3.51 -4.84
CA THR A 32 5.07 4.42 -5.34
C THR A 32 3.79 4.22 -4.53
N HIS A 33 3.26 5.31 -3.98
CA HIS A 33 2.07 5.32 -3.12
C HIS A 33 2.21 4.52 -1.81
N VAL A 34 3.43 4.39 -1.30
CA VAL A 34 3.71 3.80 0.02
C VAL A 34 4.75 4.65 0.75
N VAL A 35 4.47 5.03 1.99
CA VAL A 35 5.47 5.58 2.89
C VAL A 35 6.26 4.41 3.46
N GLY A 36 7.54 4.32 3.10
CA GLY A 36 8.44 3.31 3.64
C GLY A 36 8.82 3.63 5.08
N GLN A 37 8.89 2.59 5.93
CA GLN A 37 9.32 2.77 7.31
C GLN A 37 10.82 3.04 7.40
N THR A 38 11.22 3.87 8.36
CA THR A 38 12.62 4.22 8.63
C THR A 38 13.29 3.29 9.64
N ASP A 39 12.51 2.59 10.48
CA ASP A 39 13.01 1.62 11.46
C ASP A 39 12.01 0.45 11.61
N TRP A 40 12.41 -0.66 12.23
CA TRP A 40 11.62 -1.89 12.28
C TRP A 40 10.31 -1.76 13.09
N TYR A 41 10.31 -0.95 14.15
CA TYR A 41 9.17 -0.76 15.05
C TYR A 41 8.18 0.30 14.56
N THR A 42 8.53 1.08 13.54
CA THR A 42 7.75 2.24 13.07
C THR A 42 6.76 1.89 11.96
N CYS A 43 6.63 0.61 11.59
CA CYS A 43 5.72 0.12 10.55
C CYS A 43 4.29 0.63 10.70
N GLY A 44 3.75 0.68 11.93
CA GLY A 44 2.41 1.20 12.21
C GLY A 44 2.26 2.68 11.84
N ALA A 45 3.26 3.49 12.15
CA ALA A 45 3.27 4.91 11.82
C ALA A 45 3.33 5.13 10.30
N ALA A 46 4.22 4.40 9.62
CA ALA A 46 4.35 4.46 8.16
C ALA A 46 3.09 3.92 7.43
N ALA A 47 2.40 2.91 7.98
CA ALA A 47 1.15 2.41 7.42
C ALA A 47 0.02 3.45 7.51
N VAL A 48 -0.11 4.13 8.66
CA VAL A 48 -1.07 5.23 8.82
C VAL A 48 -0.72 6.41 7.91
N ALA A 49 0.55 6.80 7.82
CA ALA A 49 1.02 7.83 6.91
C ALA A 49 0.70 7.50 5.44
N THR A 50 0.89 6.23 5.05
CA THR A 50 0.51 5.71 3.73
C THR A 50 -0.99 5.82 3.48
N LEU A 51 -1.81 5.36 4.43
CA LEU A 51 -3.27 5.41 4.34
C LEU A 51 -3.75 6.86 4.13
N LEU A 52 -3.29 7.77 4.98
CA LEU A 52 -3.75 9.15 4.98
C LEU A 52 -3.29 9.92 3.73
N THR A 53 -2.04 9.74 3.33
CA THR A 53 -1.45 10.47 2.21
C THR A 53 -1.99 10.01 0.86
N TYR A 54 -2.05 8.69 0.62
CA TYR A 54 -2.33 8.16 -0.71
C TYR A 54 -3.78 7.73 -0.93
N TYR A 55 -4.53 7.48 0.14
CA TYR A 55 -5.94 7.11 0.03
C TYR A 55 -6.86 8.24 0.48
N TYR A 56 -6.52 9.02 1.50
CA TYR A 56 -7.46 9.99 2.12
C TYR A 56 -7.26 11.44 1.72
N ASP A 57 -6.23 11.74 0.90
CA ASP A 57 -5.79 13.10 0.55
C ASP A 57 -5.62 14.00 1.79
N ASP A 58 -5.08 13.44 2.88
CA ASP A 58 -4.76 14.14 4.12
C ASP A 58 -3.29 13.82 4.46
N PRO A 59 -2.32 14.44 3.76
CA PRO A 59 -0.92 14.06 3.88
C PRO A 59 -0.42 14.02 5.32
N ALA A 60 0.30 12.94 5.66
CA ALA A 60 0.95 12.74 6.94
C ALA A 60 2.29 12.04 6.73
N THR A 61 3.28 12.42 7.52
CA THR A 61 4.61 11.79 7.54
C THR A 61 4.67 10.66 8.57
N GLU A 62 5.61 9.73 8.38
CA GLU A 62 5.88 8.70 9.39
C GLU A 62 6.23 9.34 10.74
N SER A 63 7.05 10.39 10.77
CA SER A 63 7.49 11.06 11.99
C SER A 63 6.35 11.68 12.79
N GLU A 64 5.40 12.36 12.13
CA GLU A 64 4.22 12.95 12.80
C GLU A 64 3.34 11.87 13.46
N VAL A 65 3.13 10.75 12.77
CA VAL A 65 2.36 9.64 13.34
C VAL A 65 3.15 8.99 14.47
N LEU A 66 4.45 8.79 14.29
CA LEU A 66 5.33 8.12 15.22
C LEU A 66 5.42 8.85 16.55
N GLU A 67 5.53 10.18 16.55
CA GLU A 67 5.60 10.99 17.77
C GLU A 67 4.41 10.71 18.71
N VAL A 68 3.19 10.75 18.16
CA VAL A 68 1.99 10.43 18.92
C VAL A 68 1.96 8.96 19.29
N ALA A 69 2.26 8.06 18.35
CA ALA A 69 2.15 6.63 18.59
C ALA A 69 3.14 6.13 19.67
N VAL A 70 4.34 6.71 19.73
CA VAL A 70 5.34 6.45 20.79
C VAL A 70 4.79 6.87 22.13
N ARG A 71 4.36 8.14 22.28
CA ARG A 71 3.81 8.66 23.54
C ARG A 71 2.64 7.83 24.05
N GLU A 72 1.71 7.47 23.16
CA GLU A 72 0.53 6.67 23.53
C GLU A 72 0.90 5.21 23.86
N THR A 73 1.95 4.66 23.25
CA THR A 73 2.44 3.31 23.56
C THR A 73 3.13 3.29 24.93
N GLU A 74 3.99 4.28 25.23
CA GLU A 74 4.63 4.45 26.55
C GLU A 74 3.58 4.65 27.66
N ALA A 75 2.57 5.49 27.40
CA ALA A 75 1.47 5.71 28.33
C ALA A 75 0.65 4.44 28.64
N SER A 76 0.71 3.42 27.76
CA SER A 76 0.11 2.10 28.00
C SER A 76 1.00 1.14 28.80
N GLY A 77 2.22 1.57 29.17
CA GLY A 77 3.21 0.75 29.88
C GLY A 77 3.98 -0.22 28.99
N LYS A 78 3.93 -0.02 27.66
CA LYS A 78 4.64 -0.85 26.68
C LYS A 78 5.84 -0.09 26.11
N ASP A 79 6.88 -0.82 25.74
CA ASP A 79 8.03 -0.25 25.04
C ASP A 79 7.68 -0.05 23.56
N PRO A 80 7.67 1.19 23.03
CA PRO A 80 7.47 1.45 21.61
C PRO A 80 8.48 0.74 20.73
N ARG A 81 9.69 0.48 21.23
CA ARG A 81 10.70 -0.27 20.50
C ARG A 81 10.24 -1.69 20.23
N GLU A 82 9.48 -2.34 21.10
CA GLU A 82 8.90 -3.67 20.81
C GLU A 82 7.79 -3.65 19.75
N GLY A 83 7.28 -2.45 19.41
CA GLY A 83 6.29 -2.22 18.37
C GLY A 83 5.17 -1.28 18.83
N LEU A 84 4.70 -0.46 17.89
CA LEU A 84 3.54 0.42 18.13
C LEU A 84 2.26 -0.39 18.34
N THR A 85 1.35 0.13 19.15
CA THR A 85 0.06 -0.56 19.42
C THR A 85 -1.05 -0.09 18.48
N ALA A 86 -2.02 -0.96 18.19
CA ALA A 86 -3.23 -0.56 17.44
C ALA A 86 -3.99 0.60 18.13
N LEU A 87 -3.94 0.67 19.47
CA LEU A 87 -4.51 1.78 20.24
C LEU A 87 -3.77 3.09 19.95
N SER A 88 -2.44 3.08 19.94
CA SER A 88 -1.62 4.27 19.65
C SER A 88 -1.89 4.85 18.24
N LEU A 89 -2.00 3.97 17.23
CA LEU A 89 -2.35 4.34 15.86
C LEU A 89 -3.77 4.91 15.78
N LYS A 90 -4.72 4.26 16.48
CA LYS A 90 -6.09 4.76 16.61
C LYS A 90 -6.13 6.15 17.25
N ARG A 91 -5.31 6.42 18.28
CA ARG A 91 -5.27 7.73 18.95
C ARG A 91 -4.77 8.83 18.03
N TYR A 92 -3.75 8.58 17.22
CA TYR A 92 -3.33 9.55 16.20
C TYR A 92 -4.45 9.88 15.21
N LEU A 93 -5.08 8.85 14.63
CA LEU A 93 -6.19 9.02 13.68
C LEU A 93 -7.37 9.78 14.31
N GLN A 94 -7.74 9.45 15.55
CA GLN A 94 -8.78 10.18 16.29
C GLN A 94 -8.39 11.63 16.57
N GLY A 95 -7.11 11.91 16.87
CA GLY A 95 -6.59 13.26 17.01
C GLY A 95 -6.70 14.09 15.72
N ARG A 96 -6.68 13.45 14.55
CA ARG A 96 -6.98 14.09 13.24
C ARG A 96 -8.47 14.19 12.91
N GLY A 97 -9.35 13.76 13.82
CA GLY A 97 -10.80 13.84 13.67
C GLY A 97 -11.43 12.68 12.91
N TYR A 98 -10.73 11.57 12.68
CA TYR A 98 -11.32 10.36 12.11
C TYR A 98 -12.09 9.58 13.18
N GLU A 99 -13.28 9.10 12.85
CA GLU A 99 -13.89 8.01 13.61
C GLU A 99 -13.15 6.71 13.26
N VAL A 100 -12.65 5.99 14.26
CA VAL A 100 -11.84 4.79 14.05
C VAL A 100 -12.44 3.60 14.78
N LYS A 101 -12.75 2.56 14.02
CA LYS A 101 -13.25 1.28 14.51
C LYS A 101 -12.15 0.23 14.42
N ALA A 102 -12.02 -0.56 15.47
CA ALA A 102 -11.14 -1.71 15.51
C ALA A 102 -12.00 -2.97 15.45
N TYR A 103 -11.67 -3.88 14.55
CA TYR A 103 -12.40 -5.14 14.39
C TYR A 103 -11.46 -6.32 14.50
N ARG A 104 -12.04 -7.47 14.87
CA ARG A 104 -11.45 -8.78 14.61
C ARG A 104 -12.27 -9.46 13.54
N VAL A 105 -11.65 -9.78 12.42
CA VAL A 105 -12.27 -10.46 11.27
C VAL A 105 -11.41 -11.66 10.89
N ASP A 106 -12.05 -12.71 10.41
CA ASP A 106 -11.34 -13.78 9.71
C ASP A 106 -11.10 -13.40 8.24
N LEU A 107 -10.45 -14.29 7.49
CA LEU A 107 -10.11 -14.03 6.10
C LEU A 107 -11.34 -13.92 5.19
N GLU A 108 -12.36 -14.75 5.46
CA GLU A 108 -13.61 -14.75 4.70
C GLU A 108 -14.40 -13.47 4.91
N GLY A 109 -14.56 -13.03 6.16
CA GLY A 109 -15.22 -11.77 6.49
C GLY A 109 -14.47 -10.55 5.93
N LEU A 110 -13.14 -10.59 5.90
CA LEU A 110 -12.34 -9.55 5.24
C LEU A 110 -12.58 -9.53 3.72
N ALA A 111 -12.67 -10.70 3.09
CA ALA A 111 -12.95 -10.80 1.66
C ALA A 111 -14.36 -10.27 1.33
N ASP A 112 -15.38 -10.69 2.08
CA ASP A 112 -16.76 -10.18 1.92
C ASP A 112 -16.83 -8.66 2.12
N TYR A 113 -16.15 -8.13 3.14
CA TYR A 113 -16.05 -6.70 3.38
C TYR A 113 -15.57 -5.94 2.13
N PHE A 114 -14.50 -6.40 1.48
CA PHE A 114 -13.99 -5.74 0.28
C PHE A 114 -14.90 -5.95 -0.94
N ARG A 115 -15.50 -7.14 -1.12
CA ARG A 115 -16.47 -7.38 -2.22
C ARG A 115 -17.68 -6.46 -2.14
N ARG A 116 -18.06 -6.05 -0.92
CA ARG A 116 -19.16 -5.11 -0.67
C ARG A 116 -18.72 -3.64 -0.74
N GLY A 117 -17.53 -3.35 -1.26
CA GLY A 117 -17.01 -1.99 -1.42
C GLY A 117 -16.43 -1.40 -0.12
N GLY A 118 -15.83 -2.25 0.71
CA GLY A 118 -15.08 -1.85 1.90
C GLY A 118 -13.92 -0.90 1.58
N LEU A 119 -13.60 -0.01 2.51
CA LEU A 119 -12.50 0.96 2.41
C LEU A 119 -11.15 0.33 2.76
N PRO A 120 -10.02 0.96 2.41
CA PRO A 120 -8.71 0.52 2.86
C PRO A 120 -8.62 0.49 4.39
N VAL A 121 -7.97 -0.53 4.94
CA VAL A 121 -7.80 -0.72 6.39
C VAL A 121 -6.34 -0.90 6.76
N ILE A 122 -5.97 -0.52 8.00
CA ILE A 122 -4.69 -0.94 8.57
C ILE A 122 -4.88 -2.37 9.09
N GLY A 123 -4.10 -3.32 8.58
CA GLY A 123 -4.09 -4.71 9.04
C GLY A 123 -2.90 -5.01 9.94
N HIS A 124 -3.13 -5.83 10.96
CA HIS A 124 -2.07 -6.38 11.80
C HIS A 124 -1.70 -7.81 11.37
N VAL A 125 -0.41 -8.04 11.20
CA VAL A 125 0.16 -9.31 10.76
C VAL A 125 1.32 -9.71 11.68
N THR A 126 1.63 -10.99 11.78
CA THR A 126 2.51 -11.53 12.84
C THR A 126 3.79 -12.20 12.34
N LYS A 127 3.93 -12.36 11.01
CA LYS A 127 5.09 -13.02 10.40
C LYS A 127 5.83 -12.06 9.45
N PRO A 128 7.17 -12.10 9.45
CA PRO A 128 8.05 -12.89 10.35
C PRO A 128 8.10 -12.38 11.80
N GLN A 129 7.54 -11.19 12.05
CA GLN A 129 7.36 -10.57 13.36
C GLN A 129 6.09 -9.71 13.34
N LEU A 130 5.70 -9.15 14.48
CA LEU A 130 4.57 -8.23 14.58
C LEU A 130 4.77 -7.02 13.65
N HIS A 131 3.76 -6.73 12.84
CA HIS A 131 3.85 -5.73 11.78
C HIS A 131 2.48 -5.15 11.43
N PHE A 132 2.48 -3.92 10.94
CA PHE A 132 1.29 -3.25 10.41
C PHE A 132 1.50 -2.86 8.95
N LEU A 133 0.45 -3.00 8.16
CA LEU A 133 0.42 -2.63 6.74
C LEU A 133 -0.97 -2.11 6.36
N VAL A 134 -1.07 -1.51 5.18
CA VAL A 134 -2.38 -1.16 4.59
C VAL A 134 -2.85 -2.33 3.73
N ILE A 135 -4.08 -2.79 3.99
CA ILE A 135 -4.81 -3.68 3.10
C ILE A 135 -5.75 -2.80 2.27
N ALA A 136 -5.40 -2.57 1.01
CA ALA A 136 -6.10 -1.62 0.15
C ALA A 136 -7.40 -2.20 -0.40
N GLY A 137 -7.45 -3.51 -0.66
CA GLY A 137 -8.63 -4.19 -1.17
C GLY A 137 -8.25 -5.46 -1.91
N ILE A 138 -9.24 -6.05 -2.59
CA ILE A 138 -9.05 -7.27 -3.38
C ILE A 138 -9.39 -7.04 -4.84
N VAL A 139 -8.78 -7.83 -5.72
CA VAL A 139 -9.10 -7.88 -7.15
C VAL A 139 -9.15 -9.34 -7.60
N ASP A 140 -10.09 -9.64 -8.49
CA ASP A 140 -10.14 -10.96 -9.12
C ASP A 140 -9.21 -10.97 -10.35
N PRO A 141 -8.27 -11.93 -10.43
CA PRO A 141 -7.35 -12.01 -11.56
C PRO A 141 -8.07 -12.43 -12.86
N PRO A 142 -7.67 -11.90 -14.05
CA PRO A 142 -8.38 -12.14 -15.31
C PRO A 142 -8.40 -13.62 -15.75
N GLY A 143 -7.29 -14.33 -15.58
CA GLY A 143 -7.17 -15.76 -15.89
C GLY A 143 -7.83 -16.72 -14.88
N GLY A 144 -8.61 -16.20 -13.93
CA GLY A 144 -9.14 -16.98 -12.80
C GLY A 144 -8.08 -17.29 -11.75
N GLY A 145 -8.48 -18.03 -10.71
CA GLY A 145 -7.67 -18.30 -9.52
C GLY A 145 -8.18 -17.57 -8.27
N PRO A 146 -7.44 -17.64 -7.15
CA PRO A 146 -7.85 -16.99 -5.91
C PRO A 146 -7.82 -15.46 -6.06
N ALA A 147 -8.74 -14.81 -5.35
CA ALA A 147 -8.75 -13.35 -5.25
C ALA A 147 -7.39 -12.85 -4.74
N GLN A 148 -6.88 -11.79 -5.36
CA GLN A 148 -5.61 -11.19 -5.01
C GLN A 148 -5.87 -10.00 -4.09
N VAL A 149 -5.06 -9.85 -3.05
CA VAL A 149 -5.09 -8.70 -2.14
C VAL A 149 -3.98 -7.71 -2.50
N LEU A 150 -4.34 -6.43 -2.59
CA LEU A 150 -3.37 -5.34 -2.73
C LEU A 150 -2.96 -4.85 -1.34
N LEU A 151 -1.67 -4.96 -1.06
CA LEU A 151 -1.04 -4.51 0.17
C LEU A 151 -0.13 -3.32 -0.12
N ALA A 152 -0.18 -2.30 0.73
CA ALA A 152 0.89 -1.32 0.85
C ALA A 152 1.63 -1.56 2.18
N ASP A 153 2.76 -2.25 2.08
CA ASP A 153 3.56 -2.75 3.20
C ASP A 153 4.75 -1.80 3.42
N PRO A 154 4.85 -1.08 4.55
CA PRO A 154 5.95 -0.13 4.77
C PRO A 154 7.37 -0.72 4.73
N SER A 155 7.51 -2.04 4.92
CA SER A 155 8.79 -2.75 4.82
C SER A 155 9.14 -3.14 3.38
N TRP A 156 8.14 -3.14 2.48
CA TRP A 156 8.26 -3.71 1.15
C TRP A 156 7.71 -2.83 0.01
N GLY A 157 6.93 -1.79 0.24
CA GLY A 157 6.14 -1.12 -0.79
C GLY A 157 4.89 -1.92 -1.19
N ARG A 158 4.37 -1.67 -2.39
CA ARG A 158 3.17 -2.31 -2.93
C ARG A 158 3.42 -3.78 -3.24
N ARG A 159 2.47 -4.64 -2.85
CA ARG A 159 2.46 -6.07 -3.15
C ARG A 159 1.07 -6.51 -3.56
N ILE A 160 1.01 -7.39 -4.55
CA ILE A 160 -0.20 -8.11 -4.92
C ILE A 160 0.11 -9.57 -4.62
N VAL A 161 -0.69 -10.19 -3.76
CA VAL A 161 -0.52 -11.59 -3.34
C VAL A 161 -1.89 -12.26 -3.29
N PRO A 162 -1.99 -13.60 -3.36
CA PRO A 162 -3.23 -14.30 -3.07
C PRO A 162 -3.75 -13.92 -1.68
N ILE A 163 -5.06 -13.79 -1.52
CA ILE A 163 -5.63 -13.39 -0.23
C ILE A 163 -5.23 -14.35 0.90
N GLU A 164 -5.06 -15.64 0.59
CA GLU A 164 -4.59 -16.68 1.51
C GLU A 164 -3.19 -16.41 2.04
N ALA A 165 -2.33 -15.74 1.25
CA ALA A 165 -0.97 -15.35 1.65
C ALA A 165 -0.98 -14.38 2.83
N LEU A 166 -2.08 -13.64 3.05
CA LEU A 166 -2.22 -12.80 4.23
C LEU A 166 -2.17 -13.65 5.52
N VAL A 167 -2.70 -14.87 5.50
CA VAL A 167 -2.63 -15.80 6.64
C VAL A 167 -1.35 -16.63 6.59
N THR A 168 -1.06 -17.27 5.45
CA THR A 168 0.02 -18.27 5.36
C THR A 168 1.40 -17.64 5.45
N GLU A 169 1.64 -16.53 4.73
CA GLU A 169 2.93 -15.84 4.67
C GLU A 169 3.04 -14.72 5.72
N LYS A 170 1.99 -13.92 5.89
CA LYS A 170 2.01 -12.73 6.77
C LYS A 170 1.51 -13.02 8.19
N GLY A 171 0.77 -14.11 8.42
CA GLY A 171 0.24 -14.40 9.75
C GLY A 171 -0.78 -13.37 10.21
N PHE A 172 -1.77 -13.06 9.36
CA PHE A 172 -2.86 -12.15 9.68
C PHE A 172 -3.48 -12.47 11.04
N SER A 173 -3.47 -11.51 11.95
CA SER A 173 -4.00 -11.74 13.30
C SER A 173 -5.53 -11.54 13.39
N GLY A 174 -6.16 -11.20 12.27
CA GLY A 174 -7.57 -10.77 12.20
C GLY A 174 -7.83 -9.35 12.68
N VAL A 175 -6.85 -8.64 13.25
CA VAL A 175 -7.05 -7.28 13.76
C VAL A 175 -6.91 -6.28 12.63
N ILE A 176 -7.94 -5.45 12.45
CA ILE A 176 -7.93 -4.34 11.50
C ILE A 176 -8.37 -3.03 12.17
N LEU A 177 -7.84 -1.90 11.68
CA LEU A 177 -8.33 -0.56 11.98
C LEU A 177 -8.97 0.04 10.73
N LEU A 178 -10.24 0.40 10.86
CA LEU A 178 -11.00 1.13 9.86
C LEU A 178 -11.15 2.58 10.33
N ALA A 179 -10.53 3.51 9.59
CA ALA A 179 -10.82 4.93 9.71
C ALA A 179 -12.02 5.27 8.81
N LEU A 180 -13.01 6.00 9.31
CA LEU A 180 -14.13 6.47 8.50
C LEU A 180 -13.81 7.88 7.97
N PRO A 181 -13.96 8.13 6.65
CA PRO A 181 -13.80 9.45 6.07
C PRO A 181 -14.68 10.48 6.77
N ARG A 182 -14.15 11.69 7.01
CA ARG A 182 -14.79 12.74 7.83
C ARG A 182 -15.98 13.42 7.16
N SER A 183 -16.17 13.17 5.86
CA SER A 183 -17.26 13.75 5.07
C SER A 183 -17.58 12.88 3.86
N ALA A 184 -18.76 13.06 3.27
CA ALA A 184 -19.14 12.42 2.01
C ALA A 184 -18.16 12.78 0.86
N ALA A 185 -17.66 14.01 0.83
CA ALA A 185 -16.67 14.42 -0.16
C ALA A 185 -15.35 13.65 0.00
N GLN A 186 -14.85 13.49 1.23
CA GLN A 186 -13.66 12.68 1.48
C GLN A 186 -13.91 11.19 1.20
N MET A 187 -15.10 10.67 1.52
CA MET A 187 -15.49 9.30 1.15
C MET A 187 -15.39 9.08 -0.37
N GLY A 188 -15.87 10.03 -1.17
CA GLY A 188 -15.75 9.96 -2.64
C GLY A 188 -14.29 9.90 -3.11
N ARG A 189 -13.41 10.72 -2.53
CA ARG A 189 -11.97 10.70 -2.86
C ARG A 189 -11.29 9.41 -2.42
N VAL A 190 -11.57 8.91 -1.22
CA VAL A 190 -11.03 7.63 -0.74
C VAL A 190 -11.40 6.49 -1.67
N ARG A 191 -12.65 6.43 -2.12
CA ARG A 191 -13.09 5.40 -3.07
C ARG A 191 -12.39 5.54 -4.42
N ALA A 192 -12.29 6.76 -4.96
CA ALA A 192 -11.60 6.99 -6.23
C ALA A 192 -10.11 6.62 -6.16
N ASN A 193 -9.41 7.01 -5.09
CA ASN A 193 -8.00 6.68 -4.88
C ASN A 193 -7.78 5.17 -4.69
N GLN A 194 -8.65 4.51 -3.91
CA GLN A 194 -8.64 3.06 -3.75
C GLN A 194 -8.88 2.36 -5.09
N GLU A 195 -9.88 2.78 -5.86
CA GLU A 195 -10.20 2.21 -7.17
C GLU A 195 -9.04 2.38 -8.17
N ALA A 196 -8.34 3.51 -8.14
CA ALA A 196 -7.14 3.73 -8.96
C ALA A 196 -6.03 2.72 -8.60
N GLU A 197 -5.79 2.47 -7.32
CA GLU A 197 -4.79 1.47 -6.87
C GLU A 197 -5.19 0.04 -7.22
N LEU A 198 -6.48 -0.31 -7.07
CA LEU A 198 -6.99 -1.64 -7.47
C LEU A 198 -6.93 -1.82 -9.00
N SER A 199 -7.22 -0.77 -9.76
CA SER A 199 -7.08 -0.77 -11.23
C SER A 199 -5.62 -0.93 -11.65
N TRP A 200 -4.69 -0.27 -10.96
CA TRP A 200 -3.25 -0.48 -11.15
C TRP A 200 -2.88 -1.94 -10.89
N ALA A 201 -3.36 -2.54 -9.80
CA ALA A 201 -3.09 -3.93 -9.46
C ALA A 201 -3.61 -4.88 -10.55
N LEU A 202 -4.86 -4.71 -10.98
CA LEU A 202 -5.44 -5.52 -12.06
C LEU A 202 -4.67 -5.37 -13.37
N SER A 203 -4.18 -4.16 -13.70
CA SER A 203 -3.33 -3.94 -14.88
C SER A 203 -2.01 -4.69 -14.77
N ARG A 204 -1.42 -4.76 -13.57
CA ARG A 204 -0.16 -5.46 -13.33
C ARG A 204 -0.34 -6.96 -13.46
N LEU A 205 -1.46 -7.47 -12.94
CA LEU A 205 -1.86 -8.85 -13.11
C LEU A 205 -2.00 -9.18 -14.61
N ARG A 206 -2.85 -8.47 -15.36
CA ARG A 206 -3.01 -8.69 -16.82
C ARG A 206 -1.68 -8.73 -17.58
N ARG A 207 -0.74 -7.85 -17.25
CA ARG A 207 0.60 -7.84 -17.85
C ARG A 207 1.41 -9.10 -17.54
N LEU A 208 1.33 -9.62 -16.32
CA LEU A 208 2.02 -10.86 -15.94
C LEU A 208 1.46 -12.06 -16.71
N GLU A 209 0.14 -12.16 -16.80
CA GLU A 209 -0.55 -13.23 -17.55
C GLU A 209 -0.21 -13.19 -19.04
N ALA A 210 -0.20 -12.00 -19.66
CA ALA A 210 0.19 -11.82 -21.05
C ALA A 210 1.65 -12.24 -21.34
N LEU A 211 2.51 -12.27 -20.32
CA LEU A 211 3.88 -12.75 -20.39
C LEU A 211 4.00 -14.26 -20.10
N GLY A 212 2.88 -14.98 -19.98
CA GLY A 212 2.84 -16.41 -19.64
C GLY A 212 3.13 -16.69 -18.16
N GLY A 213 3.18 -15.66 -17.32
CA GLY A 213 3.32 -15.82 -15.88
C GLY A 213 2.06 -16.43 -15.27
N ARG A 214 2.25 -17.37 -14.35
CA ARG A 214 1.16 -17.88 -13.50
C ARG A 214 1.11 -17.06 -12.22
N TRP A 215 -0.08 -16.94 -11.63
CA TRP A 215 -0.24 -16.38 -10.29
C TRP A 215 0.47 -17.29 -9.28
N PRO A 216 1.23 -16.72 -8.33
CA PRO A 216 1.74 -17.48 -7.20
C PRO A 216 0.60 -18.05 -6.36
#